data_AF-A0A8H6FBG8-F1
#
_entry.id   AF-A0A8H6FBG8-F1
#
_cell.length_a   1.000
_cell.length_b   1.000
_cell.length_c   1.000
_cell.angle_alpha   90.00
_cell.angle_beta   90.00
_cell.angle_gamma   90.00
#
_symmetry.space_group_name_H-M   'P 1'
#
loop_
_entity.id
_entity.type
_entity.pdbx_description
1 polymer ?
#
loop_
_entity_poly.entity_id
_entity_poly.type
_entity_poly.pdbx_seq_one_letter_code
_entity_poly.pdbx_strand_id
1 'polypeptide(L)'
;MEKFRRRHAELPANLYRVQYPGCQTALSGNGLQAKETNVTYTEDDMNAFRESIIKQLTWGHRGDQPYITCFSEKDHAENWACKEPWNHGEYGNESWSLLTIDTKLMPEAYVFSLKDLVTQLDLALPEMASQHVKGGYLCLHRIPTTAIVYSASAREVKNDVEDRKWQETYHPLDDYSGSDLEAAENNWNDDIMKMVEGDWN
;
A
#
# COMPACT_ATOMS: atom_id res chain seq x y z
N MET A 1 -3.55 -6.79 -20.99
CA MET A 1 -3.68 -6.69 -19.51
C MET A 1 -5.10 -6.63 -18.98
N GLU A 2 -6.12 -6.48 -19.83
CA GLU A 2 -7.52 -6.42 -19.39
C GLU A 2 -7.93 -7.65 -18.55
N LYS A 3 -7.38 -8.82 -18.88
CA LYS A 3 -7.67 -10.07 -18.14
C LYS A 3 -7.26 -10.04 -16.66
N PHE A 4 -6.28 -9.23 -16.29
CA PHE A 4 -5.83 -9.08 -14.90
C PHE A 4 -6.50 -7.92 -14.18
N ARG A 5 -7.17 -7.02 -14.92
CA ARG A 5 -7.87 -5.89 -14.33
C ARG A 5 -8.98 -6.41 -13.43
N ARG A 6 -9.00 -5.94 -12.18
CA ARG A 6 -10.09 -6.26 -11.27
C ARG A 6 -11.38 -5.60 -11.75
N ARG A 7 -12.45 -6.39 -11.74
CA ARG A 7 -13.78 -5.85 -11.99
C ARG A 7 -14.14 -4.89 -10.87
N HIS A 8 -14.79 -3.80 -11.23
CA HIS A 8 -15.19 -2.76 -10.28
C HIS A 8 -16.00 -3.32 -9.09
N ALA A 9 -16.92 -4.24 -9.35
CA ALA A 9 -17.73 -4.91 -8.32
C ALA A 9 -16.93 -5.82 -7.36
N GLU A 10 -15.70 -6.18 -7.71
CA GLU A 10 -14.81 -7.02 -6.90
C GLU A 10 -13.77 -6.21 -6.14
N LEU A 11 -13.73 -4.88 -6.36
CA LEU A 11 -12.85 -4.00 -5.62
C LEU A 11 -13.38 -3.79 -4.20
N PRO A 12 -12.49 -3.67 -3.20
CA PRO A 12 -12.85 -3.12 -1.90
C PRO A 12 -13.54 -1.77 -2.06
N ALA A 13 -14.47 -1.43 -1.18
CA ALA A 13 -15.15 -0.14 -1.23
C ALA A 13 -14.16 1.03 -1.15
N ASN A 14 -13.12 0.87 -0.31
CA ASN A 14 -12.04 1.83 -0.18
C ASN A 14 -10.69 1.15 -0.39
N LEU A 15 -9.76 1.90 -0.97
CA LEU A 15 -8.33 1.62 -0.92
C LEU A 15 -7.64 2.70 -0.07
N TYR A 16 -6.52 2.34 0.53
CA TYR A 16 -5.75 3.19 1.43
C TYR A 16 -4.34 3.37 0.86
N ARG A 17 -3.92 4.62 0.70
CA ARG A 17 -2.61 4.98 0.14
C ARG A 17 -1.84 5.79 1.17
N VAL A 18 -0.64 5.34 1.52
CA VAL A 18 0.27 6.10 2.38
C VAL A 18 1.14 6.95 1.48
N GLN A 19 1.05 8.27 1.62
CA GLN A 19 1.82 9.23 0.83
C GLN A 19 2.92 9.84 1.70
N TYR A 20 4.17 9.74 1.24
CA TYR A 20 5.34 10.20 1.98
C TYR A 20 6.46 10.68 1.04
N PRO A 21 7.44 11.47 1.54
CA PRO A 21 8.61 11.90 0.81
C PRO A 21 9.38 10.74 0.20
N GLY A 22 9.85 10.89 -1.04
CA GLY A 22 10.61 9.84 -1.73
C GLY A 22 9.76 8.80 -2.45
N CYS A 23 8.47 8.65 -2.17
CA CYS A 23 7.65 7.65 -2.87
C CYS A 23 7.58 7.89 -4.40
N GLN A 24 7.37 6.81 -5.17
CA GLN A 24 7.27 6.84 -6.64
C GLN A 24 5.96 7.46 -7.18
N THR A 25 5.18 8.13 -6.33
CA THR A 25 3.89 8.71 -6.69
C THR A 25 3.86 10.18 -6.29
N ALA A 26 3.54 11.05 -7.23
CA ALA A 26 3.32 12.47 -6.98
C ALA A 26 1.84 12.72 -6.60
N LEU A 27 1.61 13.38 -5.46
CA LEU A 27 0.31 13.94 -5.11
C LEU A 27 0.23 15.39 -5.58
N SER A 28 -0.81 15.74 -6.33
CA SER A 28 -1.05 17.09 -6.86
C SER A 28 -2.54 17.44 -6.83
N GLY A 29 -2.91 18.64 -7.29
CA GLY A 29 -4.32 19.04 -7.42
C GLY A 29 -5.17 18.11 -8.32
N ASN A 30 -4.52 17.32 -9.18
CA ASN A 30 -5.19 16.35 -10.04
C ASN A 30 -5.34 14.95 -9.40
N GLY A 31 -4.82 14.76 -8.19
CA GLY A 31 -4.79 13.48 -7.48
C GLY A 31 -3.40 12.87 -7.45
N LEU A 32 -3.34 11.54 -7.41
CA LEU A 32 -2.09 10.78 -7.41
C LEU A 32 -1.68 10.41 -8.83
N GLN A 33 -0.39 10.51 -9.11
CA GLN A 33 0.19 10.15 -10.39
C GLN A 33 1.49 9.35 -10.16
N ALA A 34 1.57 8.15 -10.74
CA ALA A 34 2.81 7.37 -10.78
C ALA A 34 3.89 8.14 -11.56
N LYS A 35 5.17 7.91 -11.24
CA LYS A 35 6.31 8.55 -11.94
C LYS A 35 6.29 8.28 -13.45
N GLU A 36 5.91 7.08 -13.86
CA GLU A 36 5.70 6.73 -15.27
C GLU A 36 4.19 6.64 -15.59
N THR A 37 3.74 7.31 -16.66
CA THR A 37 2.32 7.28 -17.07
C THR A 37 2.09 6.94 -18.54
N ASN A 38 3.15 6.75 -19.33
CA ASN A 38 3.06 6.46 -20.75
C ASN A 38 3.17 4.96 -21.05
N VAL A 39 3.68 4.19 -20.10
CA VAL A 39 3.84 2.74 -20.26
C VAL A 39 2.50 2.04 -20.12
N THR A 40 2.06 1.37 -21.19
CA THR A 40 0.92 0.47 -21.20
C THR A 40 1.37 -0.89 -21.74
N TYR A 41 0.63 -1.94 -21.40
CA TYR A 41 0.98 -3.30 -21.80
C TYR A 41 -0.20 -3.94 -22.53
N THR A 42 0.08 -4.44 -23.73
CA THR A 42 -0.85 -5.25 -24.52
C THR A 42 -0.76 -6.73 -24.11
N GLU A 43 -1.58 -7.60 -24.70
CA GLU A 43 -1.45 -9.05 -24.47
C GLU A 43 -0.15 -9.64 -25.07
N ASP A 44 0.51 -8.94 -26.01
CA ASP A 44 1.80 -9.38 -26.54
C ASP A 44 2.96 -9.00 -25.60
N ASP A 45 2.74 -8.05 -24.67
CA ASP A 45 3.73 -7.54 -23.73
C ASP A 45 3.78 -8.31 -22.40
N MET A 46 3.29 -9.55 -22.37
CA MET A 46 3.16 -10.34 -21.13
C MET A 46 4.44 -10.45 -20.31
N ASN A 47 5.58 -10.66 -20.98
CA ASN A 47 6.87 -10.75 -20.29
C ASN A 47 7.30 -9.40 -19.71
N ALA A 48 7.14 -8.30 -20.46
CA ALA A 48 7.46 -6.95 -19.99
C ALA A 48 6.56 -6.53 -18.82
N PHE A 49 5.27 -6.89 -18.87
CA PHE A 49 4.34 -6.67 -17.78
C PHE A 49 4.77 -7.46 -16.54
N ARG A 50 5.06 -8.76 -16.68
CA ARG A 50 5.55 -9.60 -15.57
C ARG A 50 6.80 -9.00 -14.92
N GLU A 51 7.78 -8.62 -15.73
CA GLU A 51 8.99 -7.95 -15.25
C GLU A 51 8.71 -6.63 -14.54
N SER A 52 7.75 -5.84 -15.01
CA SER A 52 7.38 -4.58 -14.36
C SER A 52 6.75 -4.81 -12.99
N ILE A 53 5.92 -5.85 -12.83
CA ILE A 53 5.37 -6.22 -11.52
C ILE A 53 6.49 -6.70 -10.60
N ILE A 54 7.41 -7.53 -11.10
CA ILE A 54 8.57 -7.96 -10.32
C ILE A 54 9.40 -6.74 -9.90
N LYS A 55 9.70 -5.81 -10.80
CA LYS A 55 10.44 -4.58 -10.51
C LYS A 55 9.73 -3.72 -9.47
N GLN A 56 8.41 -3.54 -9.61
CA GLN A 56 7.56 -2.87 -8.62
C GLN A 56 7.65 -3.56 -7.25
N LEU A 57 7.75 -4.88 -7.21
CA LEU A 57 7.85 -5.67 -5.97
C LEU A 57 9.29 -5.90 -5.49
N THR A 58 10.31 -5.38 -6.18
CA THR A 58 11.73 -5.62 -5.86
C THR A 58 12.30 -4.47 -5.05
N TRP A 59 12.81 -4.78 -3.85
CA TRP A 59 13.53 -3.82 -3.03
C TRP A 59 14.67 -3.15 -3.81
N GLY A 60 14.72 -1.82 -3.76
CA GLY A 60 15.85 -1.05 -4.28
C GLY A 60 15.86 -0.91 -5.80
N HIS A 61 14.78 -1.33 -6.48
CA HIS A 61 14.60 -0.99 -7.88
C HIS A 61 14.37 0.52 -8.04
N ARG A 62 15.33 1.20 -8.70
CA ARG A 62 15.34 2.66 -8.87
C ARG A 62 14.63 3.15 -10.15
N GLY A 63 14.06 2.27 -10.96
CA GLY A 63 13.38 2.65 -12.20
C GLY A 63 11.98 3.19 -11.94
N ASP A 64 11.57 4.20 -12.72
CA ASP A 64 10.21 4.75 -12.69
C ASP A 64 9.19 3.66 -13.00
N GLN A 65 8.22 3.49 -12.12
CA GLN A 65 7.18 2.47 -12.25
C GLN A 65 5.83 3.11 -12.59
N PRO A 66 5.00 2.42 -13.38
CA PRO A 66 3.69 2.93 -13.78
C PRO A 66 2.59 2.68 -12.75
N TYR A 67 2.93 2.30 -11.52
CA TYR A 67 1.99 1.82 -10.52
C TYR A 67 1.94 2.72 -9.28
N ILE A 68 0.75 2.84 -8.72
CA ILE A 68 0.49 3.43 -7.41
C ILE A 68 0.04 2.29 -6.49
N THR A 69 0.78 2.04 -5.41
CA THR A 69 0.46 0.93 -4.50
C THR A 69 -0.53 1.37 -3.44
N CYS A 70 -1.56 0.56 -3.24
CA CYS A 70 -2.59 0.79 -2.24
C CYS A 70 -2.83 -0.47 -1.41
N PHE A 71 -3.34 -0.27 -0.20
CA PHE A 71 -3.84 -1.30 0.70
C PHE A 71 -5.36 -1.36 0.61
N SER A 72 -5.94 -2.53 0.85
CA SER A 72 -7.39 -2.71 1.01
C SER A 72 -7.86 -2.60 2.45
N GLU A 73 -6.94 -2.74 3.41
CA GLU A 73 -7.22 -2.73 4.84
C GLU A 73 -6.59 -1.48 5.47
N LYS A 74 -7.43 -0.68 6.16
CA LYS A 74 -7.01 0.58 6.79
C LYS A 74 -5.94 0.32 7.85
N ASP A 75 -6.20 -0.60 8.77
CA ASP A 75 -5.30 -0.92 9.88
C ASP A 75 -3.92 -1.38 9.39
N HIS A 76 -3.88 -2.13 8.29
CA HIS A 76 -2.62 -2.54 7.68
C HIS A 76 -1.84 -1.33 7.15
N ALA A 77 -2.51 -0.41 6.43
CA ALA A 77 -1.87 0.81 5.93
C ALA A 77 -1.35 1.68 7.08
N GLU A 78 -2.12 1.82 8.16
CA GLU A 78 -1.74 2.61 9.34
C GLU A 78 -0.57 2.00 10.11
N ASN A 79 -0.61 0.70 10.37
CA ASN A 79 0.46 -0.01 11.06
C ASN A 79 1.76 0.05 10.26
N TRP A 80 1.69 -0.10 8.93
CA TRP A 80 2.84 0.07 8.06
C TRP A 80 3.35 1.52 8.10
N ALA A 81 2.46 2.50 8.04
CA ALA A 81 2.84 3.91 8.01
C ALA A 81 3.44 4.41 9.34
N CYS A 82 2.91 3.96 10.47
CA CYS A 82 3.39 4.36 11.79
C CYS A 82 4.80 3.86 12.09
N LYS A 83 5.24 2.78 11.44
CA LYS A 83 6.64 2.31 11.49
C LYS A 83 7.60 3.17 10.69
N GLU A 84 7.06 4.01 9.80
CA GLU A 84 7.80 4.87 8.87
C GLU A 84 9.00 4.14 8.23
N PRO A 85 8.82 2.94 7.61
CA PRO A 85 9.93 2.12 7.13
C PRO A 85 10.77 2.78 6.04
N TRP A 86 10.26 3.82 5.40
CA TRP A 86 11.00 4.67 4.48
C TRP A 86 11.87 5.71 5.22
N ASN A 87 11.50 6.13 6.43
CA ASN A 87 12.17 7.21 7.16
C ASN A 87 13.38 6.69 7.92
N HIS A 88 14.54 6.63 7.26
CA HIS A 88 15.83 6.27 7.88
C HIS A 88 16.49 7.44 8.65
N GLY A 89 15.67 8.35 9.19
CA GLY A 89 16.13 9.61 9.82
C GLY A 89 16.39 10.73 8.82
N GLU A 90 16.01 10.56 7.56
CA GLU A 90 16.25 11.52 6.47
C GLU A 90 15.17 12.61 6.40
N TYR A 91 13.96 12.30 6.86
CA TYR A 91 12.84 13.23 6.83
C TYR A 91 12.38 13.61 8.24
N GLY A 92 11.72 14.76 8.36
CA GLY A 92 11.09 15.13 9.62
C GLY A 92 10.04 14.08 10.01
N ASN A 93 9.98 13.74 11.29
CA ASN A 93 8.90 12.91 11.83
C ASN A 93 7.55 13.44 11.35
N GLU A 94 6.61 12.55 11.05
CA GLU A 94 5.24 12.90 10.64
C GLU A 94 5.10 13.56 9.26
N SER A 95 6.13 13.51 8.41
CA SER A 95 6.07 14.02 7.03
C SER A 95 5.29 13.11 6.08
N TRP A 96 4.17 12.52 6.49
CA TRP A 96 3.38 11.62 5.64
C TRP A 96 1.88 11.77 5.89
N SER A 97 1.06 11.28 4.96
CA SER A 97 -0.39 11.24 5.08
C SER A 97 -0.97 9.91 4.65
N LEU A 98 -2.11 9.55 5.24
CA LEU A 98 -2.92 8.41 4.82
C LEU A 98 -4.12 8.92 4.02
N LEU A 99 -4.22 8.49 2.78
CA LEU A 99 -5.30 8.82 1.86
C LEU A 99 -6.29 7.67 1.79
N THR A 100 -7.58 7.99 1.89
CA THR A 100 -8.68 7.05 1.63
C THR A 100 -9.24 7.32 0.24
N ILE A 101 -9.30 6.27 -0.56
CA ILE A 101 -9.67 6.31 -1.97
C ILE A 101 -10.96 5.51 -2.16
N ASP A 102 -12.05 6.16 -2.59
CA ASP A 102 -13.30 5.49 -2.94
C ASP A 102 -13.19 4.87 -4.34
N THR A 103 -13.25 3.54 -4.41
CA THR A 103 -13.10 2.82 -5.68
C THR A 103 -14.28 3.05 -6.63
N LYS A 104 -15.46 3.44 -6.12
CA LYS A 104 -16.63 3.78 -6.95
C LYS A 104 -16.39 5.00 -7.83
N LEU A 105 -15.49 5.88 -7.41
CA LEU A 105 -15.13 7.10 -8.13
C LEU A 105 -13.97 6.87 -9.13
N MET A 106 -13.60 5.61 -9.37
CA MET A 106 -12.55 5.20 -10.30
C MET A 106 -13.01 4.18 -11.36
N PRO A 107 -14.11 4.43 -12.10
CA PRO A 107 -14.67 3.43 -13.02
C PRO A 107 -13.72 3.04 -14.16
N GLU A 108 -12.89 3.97 -14.63
CA GLU A 108 -11.96 3.77 -15.73
C GLU A 108 -10.55 3.35 -15.27
N ALA A 109 -10.31 3.23 -13.96
CA ALA A 109 -8.99 2.88 -13.47
C ALA A 109 -8.67 1.40 -13.73
N TYR A 110 -7.41 1.16 -14.09
CA TYR A 110 -6.83 -0.18 -14.10
C TYR A 110 -6.30 -0.47 -12.71
N VAL A 111 -7.03 -1.32 -11.99
CA VAL A 111 -6.65 -1.75 -10.64
C VAL A 111 -6.37 -3.24 -10.69
N PHE A 112 -5.21 -3.64 -10.18
CA PHE A 112 -4.78 -5.03 -10.13
C PHE A 112 -4.66 -5.47 -8.67
N SER A 113 -5.19 -6.65 -8.35
CA SER A 113 -4.89 -7.28 -7.06
C SER A 113 -3.49 -7.90 -7.16
N LEU A 114 -2.61 -7.56 -6.23
CA LEU A 114 -1.29 -8.18 -6.18
C LEU A 114 -1.43 -9.71 -6.03
N LYS A 115 -2.41 -10.19 -5.28
CA LYS A 115 -2.60 -11.62 -5.02
C LYS A 115 -2.87 -12.38 -6.32
N ASP A 116 -3.76 -11.82 -7.12
CA ASP A 116 -4.12 -12.42 -8.39
C ASP A 116 -2.98 -12.32 -9.39
N LEU A 117 -2.25 -11.19 -9.43
CA LEU A 117 -1.07 -11.05 -10.28
C LEU A 117 0.00 -12.09 -9.94
N VAL A 118 0.34 -12.25 -8.67
CA VAL A 118 1.35 -13.22 -8.22
C VAL A 118 0.93 -14.64 -8.56
N THR A 119 -0.34 -14.97 -8.34
CA THR A 119 -0.87 -16.32 -8.57
C THR A 119 -0.98 -16.63 -10.07
N GLN A 120 -1.53 -15.71 -10.86
CA GLN A 120 -1.81 -15.95 -12.29
C GLN A 120 -0.56 -15.81 -13.17
N LEU A 121 0.42 -14.99 -12.76
CA LEU A 121 1.71 -14.85 -13.46
C LEU A 121 2.80 -15.77 -12.92
N ASP A 122 2.46 -16.63 -11.95
CA ASP A 122 3.39 -17.54 -11.27
C ASP A 122 4.67 -16.79 -10.84
N LEU A 123 4.51 -15.65 -10.16
CA LEU A 123 5.63 -14.83 -9.74
C LEU A 123 6.32 -15.53 -8.57
N ALA A 124 7.60 -15.86 -8.74
CA ALA A 124 8.45 -16.33 -7.66
C ALA A 124 8.74 -15.16 -6.71
N LEU A 125 7.88 -14.99 -5.72
CA LEU A 125 8.12 -14.06 -4.62
C LEU A 125 8.89 -14.77 -3.50
N PRO A 126 9.75 -14.05 -2.76
CA PRO A 126 10.29 -14.55 -1.50
C PRO A 126 9.16 -15.02 -0.56
N GLU A 127 9.38 -16.09 0.21
CA GLU A 127 8.36 -16.69 1.09
C GLU A 127 7.74 -15.66 2.06
N MET A 128 8.56 -14.75 2.58
CA MET A 128 8.14 -13.62 3.45
C MET A 128 7.18 -12.65 2.75
N ALA A 129 7.29 -12.50 1.42
CA ALA A 129 6.43 -11.61 0.67
C ALA A 129 5.02 -12.19 0.50
N SER A 130 4.89 -13.51 0.40
CA SER A 130 3.64 -14.20 0.06
C SER A 130 2.44 -13.88 0.98
N GLN A 131 2.67 -13.57 2.25
CA GLN A 131 1.62 -13.26 3.23
C GLN A 131 1.02 -11.85 3.05
N HIS A 132 1.77 -10.89 2.49
CA HIS A 132 1.36 -9.48 2.33
C HIS A 132 0.63 -9.19 1.03
N VAL A 133 0.70 -10.11 0.07
CA VAL A 133 0.09 -9.95 -1.26
C VAL A 133 -1.43 -9.84 -1.17
N LYS A 134 -2.04 -10.44 -0.13
CA LYS A 134 -3.50 -10.57 0.00
C LYS A 134 -4.24 -9.23 0.09
N GLY A 135 -3.63 -8.22 0.70
CA GLY A 135 -4.25 -6.91 0.93
C GLY A 135 -3.78 -5.80 -0.02
N GLY A 136 -2.82 -6.08 -0.90
CA GLY A 136 -2.17 -5.08 -1.74
C GLY A 136 -2.76 -4.98 -3.15
N TYR A 137 -2.83 -3.76 -3.66
CA TYR A 137 -3.38 -3.42 -4.96
C TYR A 137 -2.45 -2.45 -5.70
N LEU A 138 -2.40 -2.59 -7.02
CA LEU A 138 -1.68 -1.67 -7.90
C LEU A 138 -2.69 -0.93 -8.78
N CYS A 139 -2.72 0.39 -8.67
CA CYS A 139 -3.45 1.27 -9.59
C CYS A 139 -2.50 1.72 -10.69
N LEU A 140 -2.87 1.56 -11.96
CA LEU A 140 -2.07 2.00 -13.09
C LEU A 140 -2.20 3.51 -13.28
N HIS A 141 -1.06 4.18 -13.41
CA HIS A 141 -0.85 5.59 -13.76
C HIS A 141 -1.41 6.63 -12.79
N ARG A 142 -2.72 6.64 -12.53
CA ARG A 142 -3.39 7.78 -11.89
C ARG A 142 -4.56 7.36 -11.01
N ILE A 143 -4.71 8.06 -9.90
CA ILE A 143 -5.94 8.08 -9.09
C ILE A 143 -6.43 9.53 -9.06
N PRO A 144 -7.64 9.83 -9.57
CA PRO A 144 -8.12 11.20 -9.65
C PRO A 144 -8.38 11.78 -8.26
N THR A 145 -8.19 13.09 -8.10
CA THR A 145 -8.43 13.79 -6.83
C THR A 145 -9.84 13.56 -6.29
N THR A 146 -10.82 13.43 -7.19
CA THR A 146 -12.22 13.17 -6.84
C THR A 146 -12.45 11.83 -6.16
N ALA A 147 -11.56 10.86 -6.36
CA ALA A 147 -11.61 9.57 -5.68
C ALA A 147 -10.97 9.61 -4.29
N ILE A 148 -10.15 10.63 -3.98
CA ILE A 148 -9.53 10.81 -2.66
C ILE A 148 -10.54 11.49 -1.75
N VAL A 149 -11.29 10.68 -0.99
CA VAL A 149 -12.42 11.15 -0.18
C VAL A 149 -12.02 11.61 1.22
N TYR A 150 -10.84 11.20 1.69
CA TYR A 150 -10.32 11.61 2.99
C TYR A 150 -8.79 11.55 3.02
N SER A 151 -8.18 12.44 3.81
CA SER A 151 -6.75 12.50 4.06
C SER A 151 -6.52 12.77 5.55
N ALA A 152 -5.77 11.89 6.21
CA ALA A 152 -5.30 12.09 7.57
C ALA A 152 -3.79 12.36 7.57
N SER A 153 -3.36 13.34 8.37
CA SER A 153 -1.95 13.55 8.66
C SER A 153 -1.38 12.41 9.51
N ALA A 154 -0.07 12.21 9.46
CA ALA A 154 0.63 11.25 10.32
C ALA A 154 0.25 11.38 11.80
N ARG A 155 0.12 12.61 12.31
CA ARG A 155 -0.27 12.87 13.70
C ARG A 155 -1.68 12.38 14.02
N GLU A 156 -2.65 12.65 13.13
CA GLU A 156 -4.02 12.17 13.31
C GLU A 156 -4.09 10.64 13.32
N VAL A 157 -3.36 9.99 12.41
CA VAL A 157 -3.31 8.53 12.35
C VAL A 157 -2.66 7.94 13.61
N LYS A 158 -1.51 8.47 14.04
CA LYS A 158 -0.83 7.99 15.25
C LYS A 158 -1.72 8.11 16.49
N ASN A 159 -2.39 9.25 16.67
CA ASN A 159 -3.32 9.45 17.77
C ASN A 159 -4.49 8.45 17.71
N ASP A 160 -5.10 8.23 16.54
CA ASP A 160 -6.20 7.27 16.38
C ASP A 160 -5.76 5.82 16.68
N VAL A 161 -4.57 5.43 16.21
CA VAL A 161 -3.99 4.10 16.50
C VAL A 161 -3.72 3.95 18.00
N GLU A 162 -3.14 4.96 18.65
CA GLU A 162 -2.90 4.95 20.09
C GLU A 162 -4.21 4.86 20.88
N ASP A 163 -5.20 5.68 20.54
CA ASP A 163 -6.52 5.67 21.19
C ASP A 163 -7.22 4.32 21.08
N ARG A 164 -7.14 3.65 19.92
CA ARG A 164 -7.67 2.29 19.73
C ARG A 164 -6.95 1.25 20.59
N LYS A 165 -5.62 1.30 20.66
CA LYS A 165 -4.82 0.42 21.53
C LYS A 165 -5.17 0.61 23.00
N TRP A 166 -5.36 1.86 23.44
CA TRP A 166 -5.80 2.16 24.81
C TRP A 166 -7.17 1.58 25.12
N GLN A 167 -8.11 1.59 24.17
CA GLN A 167 -9.45 1.00 24.36
C GLN A 167 -9.41 -0.54 24.41
N GLU A 168 -8.55 -1.18 23.62
CA GLU A 168 -8.38 -2.64 23.62
C GLU A 168 -7.67 -3.16 24.87
N THR A 169 -6.75 -2.39 25.44
CA THR A 169 -6.00 -2.75 26.66
C THR A 169 -6.73 -2.40 27.97
N TYR A 170 -7.76 -1.53 27.93
CA TYR A 170 -8.56 -1.18 29.10
C TYR A 170 -9.57 -2.28 29.46
N HIS A 171 -9.07 -3.36 30.05
CA HIS A 171 -9.91 -4.25 30.85
C HIS A 171 -10.15 -3.58 32.22
N PRO A 172 -11.42 -3.41 32.67
CA PRO A 172 -11.70 -3.05 34.06
C PRO A 172 -10.94 -4.01 34.97
N LEU A 173 -10.23 -3.46 35.95
CA LEU A 173 -9.38 -4.17 36.91
C LEU A 173 -10.13 -5.34 37.60
N ASP A 174 -10.13 -6.50 36.97
CA ASP A 174 -10.41 -7.80 37.58
C ASP A 174 -9.46 -8.82 36.93
N ASP A 175 -8.54 -9.30 37.76
CA ASP A 175 -7.53 -10.35 37.56
C ASP A 175 -6.34 -10.09 36.60
N TYR A 176 -5.22 -9.72 37.24
CA TYR A 176 -3.86 -9.90 36.76
C TYR A 176 -3.59 -11.37 36.40
N SER A 177 -3.43 -11.66 35.12
CA SER A 177 -2.68 -12.81 34.62
C SER A 177 -1.89 -12.37 33.40
N GLY A 178 -0.59 -12.12 33.60
CA GLY A 178 0.31 -11.71 32.53
C GLY A 178 0.40 -12.76 31.41
N SER A 179 0.38 -12.30 30.17
CA SER A 179 0.84 -13.08 29.03
C SER A 179 1.22 -12.15 27.87
N ASP A 180 2.52 -12.01 27.61
CA ASP A 180 3.24 -12.13 26.34
C ASP A 180 2.50 -11.98 24.98
N LEU A 181 1.50 -11.12 24.86
CA LEU A 181 0.74 -10.92 23.61
C LEU A 181 1.29 -9.78 22.73
N GLU A 182 2.05 -8.84 23.28
CA GLU A 182 2.57 -7.70 22.52
C GLU A 182 3.80 -8.02 21.64
N ALA A 183 4.39 -9.22 21.80
CA ALA A 183 5.61 -9.60 21.08
C ALA A 183 5.37 -10.34 19.76
N ALA A 184 4.16 -10.86 19.50
CA ALA A 184 3.92 -11.80 18.39
C ALA A 184 3.36 -11.15 17.11
N GLU A 185 2.68 -10.01 17.18
CA GLU A 185 2.06 -9.39 16.00
C GLU A 185 2.99 -8.41 15.26
N ASN A 186 4.12 -8.05 15.87
CA ASN A 186 4.98 -6.95 15.42
C ASN A 186 5.94 -7.30 14.26
N ASN A 187 6.11 -8.58 13.90
CA ASN A 187 7.18 -9.00 12.98
C ASN A 187 6.70 -9.48 11.59
N TRP A 188 5.40 -9.44 11.31
CA TRP A 188 4.88 -10.19 10.16
C TRP A 188 4.23 -9.36 9.07
N ASN A 189 4.23 -8.03 9.05
CA ASN A 189 3.54 -7.22 8.01
C ASN A 189 4.46 -6.33 7.16
N ASP A 190 5.78 -6.44 7.30
CA ASP A 190 6.71 -5.40 6.88
C ASP A 190 7.27 -5.57 5.46
N ASP A 191 7.32 -6.78 4.91
CA ASP A 191 8.32 -7.05 3.87
C ASP A 191 7.91 -6.64 2.45
N ILE A 192 6.65 -6.82 1.99
CA ILE A 192 6.30 -6.40 0.61
C ILE A 192 6.32 -4.88 0.46
N MET A 193 5.78 -4.14 1.41
CA MET A 193 5.64 -2.69 1.21
C MET A 193 6.95 -1.94 1.51
N LYS A 194 7.85 -2.53 2.32
CA LYS A 194 9.27 -2.16 2.31
C LYS A 194 9.91 -2.40 0.93
N MET A 195 9.58 -3.52 0.27
CA MET A 195 10.10 -3.84 -1.06
C MET A 195 9.53 -2.96 -2.18
N VAL A 196 8.26 -2.54 -2.08
CA VAL A 196 7.54 -1.86 -3.17
C VAL A 196 7.82 -0.36 -3.21
N GLU A 197 8.08 0.27 -2.06
CA GLU A 197 8.14 1.73 -2.00
C GLU A 197 9.28 2.34 -1.13
N GLY A 198 10.17 1.54 -0.52
CA GLY A 198 11.27 2.04 0.32
C GLY A 198 12.36 2.89 -0.41
N ASP A 199 12.78 3.96 0.29
CA ASP A 199 13.71 5.09 -0.02
C ASP A 199 14.99 4.71 -0.82
N TRP A 200 15.46 5.38 -1.89
CA TRP A 200 15.50 6.79 -2.34
C TRP A 200 16.56 7.72 -1.73
N ASN A 201 17.71 7.15 -1.35
CA ASN A 201 19.04 7.76 -1.57
C ASN A 201 20.11 6.67 -1.85
#